data_AF-A0A3P7XXB4-F1
#
_entry.id   AF-A0A3P7XXB4-F1
#
_cell.length_a   1.000
_cell.length_b   1.000
_cell.length_c   1.000
_cell.angle_alpha   90.00
_cell.angle_beta   90.00
_cell.angle_gamma   90.00
#
_symmetry.space_group_name_H-M   'P 1'
#
loop_
_entity.id
_entity.type
_entity.pdbx_description
1 polymer ?
#
loop_
_entity_poly.entity_id
_entity_poly.type
_entity_poly.pdbx_seq_one_letter_code
_entity_poly.pdbx_strand_id
1 'polypeptide(L)'
;MTEDQRQALAIGTTPFPIVGIQAVFGTDKTVVGACVAARQARGGSRIIVTATTNAAVAQITDTILSVDAFADLPICHYIAESVVFDGTIAATPADMHEILKRLPDLYRDKLEEKVLDECERSRYGRIMFKAHMQNRERQEFLTEQEREDLVLAESDVPHLIDKVVEIMFLKIS
;
A
#
# COMPACT_ATOMS: atom_id res chain seq x y z
N MET A 1 -13.87 1.70 -21.93
CA MET A 1 -13.87 0.23 -21.85
C MET A 1 -14.48 -0.37 -23.11
N THR A 2 -13.80 -1.35 -23.70
CA THR A 2 -14.32 -2.18 -24.80
C THR A 2 -15.43 -3.13 -24.32
N GLU A 3 -16.09 -3.84 -25.25
CA GLU A 3 -17.09 -4.85 -24.90
C GLU A 3 -16.48 -6.01 -24.11
N ASP A 4 -15.36 -6.57 -24.57
CA ASP A 4 -14.66 -7.66 -23.90
C ASP A 4 -14.27 -7.30 -22.46
N GLN A 5 -13.81 -6.06 -22.24
CA GLN A 5 -13.48 -5.57 -20.90
C GLN A 5 -14.74 -5.45 -20.01
N ARG A 6 -15.87 -5.03 -20.58
CA ARG A 6 -17.14 -4.95 -19.84
C ARG A 6 -17.66 -6.34 -19.48
N GLN A 7 -17.55 -7.31 -20.38
CA GLN A 7 -17.90 -8.71 -20.12
C GLN A 7 -16.98 -9.32 -19.06
N ALA A 8 -15.66 -9.10 -19.17
CA ALA A 8 -14.70 -9.56 -18.18
C ALA A 8 -14.98 -8.97 -16.79
N LEU A 9 -15.31 -7.68 -16.72
CA LEU A 9 -15.70 -7.02 -15.47
C LEU A 9 -16.99 -7.60 -14.89
N ALA A 10 -18.00 -7.87 -15.74
CA ALA A 10 -19.25 -8.48 -15.29
C ALA A 10 -19.04 -9.87 -14.70
N ILE A 11 -18.24 -10.72 -15.36
CA ILE A 11 -17.91 -12.06 -14.88
C ILE A 11 -17.04 -11.97 -13.61
N GLY A 12 -16.08 -11.05 -13.54
CA GLY A 12 -15.21 -10.86 -12.37
C GLY A 12 -15.94 -10.43 -11.09
N THR A 13 -17.14 -9.87 -11.22
CA THR A 13 -18.00 -9.47 -10.08
C THR A 13 -19.10 -10.49 -9.74
N THR A 14 -19.09 -11.67 -10.36
CA THR A 14 -20.03 -12.75 -10.02
C THR A 14 -19.68 -13.41 -8.69
N PRO A 15 -20.62 -14.10 -8.03
CA PRO A 15 -20.34 -14.85 -6.80
C PRO A 15 -19.59 -16.18 -7.04
N PHE A 16 -19.01 -16.40 -8.22
CA PHE A 16 -18.23 -17.61 -8.46
C PHE A 16 -16.94 -17.61 -7.62
N PRO A 17 -16.57 -18.74 -7.01
CA PRO A 17 -15.42 -18.80 -6.11
C PRO A 17 -14.08 -18.61 -6.85
N ILE A 18 -14.02 -18.95 -8.14
CA ILE A 18 -12.84 -18.79 -8.99
C ILE A 18 -13.30 -18.29 -10.34
N VAL A 19 -12.66 -17.23 -10.82
CA VAL A 19 -12.88 -16.64 -12.15
C VAL A 19 -11.54 -16.48 -12.85
N GLY A 20 -11.44 -17.02 -14.07
CA GLY A 20 -10.31 -16.81 -14.95
C GLY A 20 -10.63 -15.76 -16.01
N ILE A 21 -9.85 -14.68 -16.07
CA ILE A 21 -9.93 -13.68 -17.15
C ILE A 21 -8.62 -13.72 -17.92
N GLN A 22 -8.67 -14.27 -19.12
CA GLN A 22 -7.56 -14.26 -20.05
C GLN A 22 -7.72 -13.07 -21.02
N ALA A 23 -6.62 -12.43 -21.35
CA ALA A 23 -6.62 -11.43 -22.43
C ALA A 23 -5.26 -11.44 -23.15
N VAL A 24 -5.12 -10.62 -24.18
CA VAL A 24 -3.86 -10.50 -24.94
C VAL A 24 -2.99 -9.37 -24.36
N PHE A 25 -1.69 -9.36 -24.64
CA PHE A 25 -0.83 -8.23 -24.29
C PHE A 25 -1.41 -6.91 -24.87
N GLY A 26 -1.35 -5.82 -24.10
CA GLY A 26 -1.86 -4.50 -24.53
C GLY A 26 -3.38 -4.30 -24.47
N THR A 27 -4.13 -5.17 -23.77
CA THR A 27 -5.60 -5.07 -23.63
C THR A 27 -6.07 -4.49 -22.28
N ASP A 28 -5.19 -3.80 -21.58
CA ASP A 28 -5.44 -3.16 -20.28
C ASP A 28 -6.02 -4.12 -19.23
N LYS A 29 -5.54 -5.36 -19.18
CA LYS A 29 -5.97 -6.35 -18.16
C LYS A 29 -5.85 -5.82 -16.73
N THR A 30 -4.79 -5.04 -16.48
CA THR A 30 -4.54 -4.41 -15.20
C THR A 30 -5.70 -3.49 -14.80
N VAL A 31 -6.28 -2.78 -15.77
CA VAL A 31 -7.43 -1.90 -15.54
C VAL A 31 -8.68 -2.70 -15.19
N VAL A 32 -8.93 -3.81 -15.91
CA VAL A 32 -10.06 -4.69 -15.59
C VAL A 32 -9.89 -5.29 -14.19
N GLY A 33 -8.69 -5.77 -13.84
CA GLY A 33 -8.38 -6.32 -12.52
C GLY A 33 -8.59 -5.28 -11.40
N ALA A 34 -8.11 -4.05 -11.60
CA ALA A 34 -8.32 -2.93 -10.70
C ALA A 34 -9.83 -2.64 -10.49
N CYS A 35 -10.61 -2.56 -11.58
CA CYS A 35 -12.04 -2.33 -11.50
C CYS A 35 -12.80 -3.48 -10.81
N VAL A 36 -12.41 -4.74 -11.04
CA VAL A 36 -12.99 -5.89 -10.34
C VAL A 36 -12.72 -5.79 -8.85
N ALA A 37 -11.45 -5.60 -8.46
CA ALA A 37 -11.06 -5.47 -7.05
C ALA A 37 -11.82 -4.33 -6.35
N ALA A 38 -11.84 -3.15 -6.96
CA ALA A 38 -12.52 -1.98 -6.39
C ALA A 38 -14.04 -2.17 -6.27
N ARG A 39 -14.69 -2.79 -7.26
CA ARG A 39 -16.14 -3.10 -7.19
C ARG A 39 -16.46 -4.11 -6.10
N GLN A 40 -15.67 -5.17 -5.97
CA GLN A 40 -15.86 -6.17 -4.92
C GLN A 40 -15.62 -5.55 -3.53
N ALA A 41 -14.61 -4.68 -3.40
CA ALA A 41 -14.34 -3.95 -2.17
C ALA A 41 -15.52 -3.03 -1.78
N ARG A 42 -16.06 -2.28 -2.73
CA ARG A 42 -17.28 -1.49 -2.52
C ARG A 42 -18.49 -2.35 -2.15
N GLY A 43 -18.57 -3.56 -2.68
CA GLY A 43 -19.58 -4.56 -2.31
C GLY A 43 -19.44 -5.10 -0.88
N GLY A 44 -18.47 -4.61 -0.09
CA GLY A 44 -18.24 -5.00 1.31
C GLY A 44 -17.22 -6.12 1.48
N SER A 45 -16.58 -6.60 0.41
CA SER A 45 -15.55 -7.63 0.51
C SER A 45 -14.20 -7.02 0.90
N ARG A 46 -13.38 -7.77 1.64
CA ARG A 46 -11.96 -7.43 1.85
C ARG A 46 -11.15 -8.06 0.73
N ILE A 47 -10.41 -7.25 -0.02
CA ILE A 47 -9.74 -7.68 -1.23
C ILE A 47 -8.23 -7.59 -1.04
N ILE A 48 -7.54 -8.70 -1.34
CA ILE A 48 -6.09 -8.72 -1.48
C ILE A 48 -5.80 -8.79 -2.97
N VAL A 49 -5.00 -7.86 -3.48
CA VAL A 49 -4.52 -7.88 -4.86
C VAL A 49 -3.04 -8.16 -4.88
N THR A 50 -2.63 -9.13 -5.69
CA THR A 50 -1.23 -9.53 -5.85
C THR A 50 -0.88 -9.64 -7.33
N ALA A 51 0.35 -9.31 -7.68
CA ALA A 51 0.90 -9.54 -9.00
C ALA A 51 2.34 -10.06 -8.90
N THR A 52 2.89 -10.55 -10.01
CA THR A 52 4.25 -11.09 -10.05
C THR A 52 5.34 -10.03 -10.03
N THR A 53 5.00 -8.75 -10.27
CA THR A 53 5.95 -7.63 -10.27
C THR A 53 5.40 -6.43 -9.50
N ASN A 54 6.29 -5.68 -8.84
CA ASN A 54 5.92 -4.44 -8.13
C ASN A 54 5.29 -3.41 -9.08
N ALA A 55 5.78 -3.31 -10.32
CA ALA A 55 5.22 -2.41 -11.34
C ALA A 55 3.76 -2.75 -11.67
N ALA A 56 3.40 -4.04 -11.72
CA ALA A 56 2.02 -4.45 -11.96
C ALA A 56 1.13 -4.12 -10.75
N VAL A 57 1.59 -4.31 -9.52
CA VAL A 57 0.83 -3.91 -8.32
C VAL A 57 0.64 -2.39 -8.27
N ALA A 58 1.71 -1.62 -8.51
CA ALA A 58 1.65 -0.16 -8.57
C ALA A 58 0.66 0.33 -9.64
N GLN A 59 0.70 -0.26 -10.85
CA GLN A 59 -0.25 0.08 -11.91
C GLN A 59 -1.70 -0.21 -11.51
N ILE A 60 -1.97 -1.31 -10.80
CA ILE A 60 -3.30 -1.59 -10.26
C ILE A 60 -3.71 -0.51 -9.27
N THR A 61 -2.86 -0.21 -8.29
CA THR A 61 -3.10 0.81 -7.25
C THR A 61 -3.41 2.16 -7.89
N ASP A 62 -2.57 2.63 -8.82
CA ASP A 62 -2.75 3.88 -9.55
C ASP A 62 -4.05 3.91 -10.36
N THR A 63 -4.41 2.77 -10.95
CA THR A 63 -5.68 2.66 -11.68
C THR A 63 -6.88 2.82 -10.76
N ILE A 64 -6.86 2.23 -9.55
CA ILE A 64 -7.96 2.41 -8.61
C ILE A 64 -8.00 3.87 -8.12
N LEU A 65 -6.84 4.44 -7.75
CA LEU A 65 -6.73 5.81 -7.25
C LEU A 65 -7.14 6.89 -8.28
N SER A 66 -6.95 6.62 -9.57
CA SER A 66 -7.31 7.56 -10.66
C SER A 66 -8.78 7.53 -11.07
N VAL A 67 -9.57 6.59 -10.55
CA VAL A 67 -11.00 6.51 -10.84
C VAL A 67 -11.78 7.18 -9.72
N ASP A 68 -12.33 8.37 -10.00
CA ASP A 68 -13.13 9.15 -9.03
C ASP A 68 -14.24 8.34 -8.38
N ALA A 69 -14.82 7.43 -9.15
CA ALA A 69 -15.84 6.53 -8.67
C ALA A 69 -15.33 5.58 -7.59
N PHE A 70 -14.05 5.53 -7.19
CA PHE A 70 -13.49 4.70 -6.12
C PHE A 70 -12.70 5.51 -5.08
N ALA A 71 -12.79 6.84 -5.11
CA ALA A 71 -12.00 7.73 -4.26
C ALA A 71 -12.24 7.56 -2.74
N ASP A 72 -13.36 6.96 -2.34
CA ASP A 72 -13.73 6.66 -0.95
C ASP A 72 -13.16 5.33 -0.43
N LEU A 73 -12.62 4.48 -1.30
CA LEU A 73 -12.13 3.16 -0.88
C LEU A 73 -10.83 3.32 -0.07
N PRO A 74 -10.74 2.70 1.13
CA PRO A 74 -9.45 2.57 1.80
C PRO A 74 -8.57 1.65 0.95
N ILE A 75 -7.37 2.12 0.60
CA ILE A 75 -6.40 1.37 -0.20
C ILE A 75 -5.07 1.42 0.54
N CYS A 76 -4.42 0.26 0.62
CA CYS A 76 -3.07 0.14 1.14
C CYS A 76 -2.27 -0.73 0.17
N HIS A 77 -1.11 -0.20 -0.24
CA HIS A 77 -0.17 -0.87 -1.13
C HIS A 77 1.11 -1.20 -0.35
N TYR A 78 1.35 -2.49 -0.15
CA TYR A 78 2.58 -2.94 0.47
C TYR A 78 3.69 -3.06 -0.58
N ILE A 79 4.76 -2.30 -0.39
CA ILE A 79 5.96 -2.33 -1.20
C ILE A 79 7.18 -2.25 -0.27
N ALA A 80 8.24 -2.98 -0.59
CA ALA A 80 9.48 -2.93 0.18
C ALA A 80 10.07 -1.52 0.12
N GLU A 81 10.44 -0.96 1.28
CA GLU A 81 10.95 0.41 1.37
C GLU A 81 12.23 0.63 0.56
N SER A 82 13.07 -0.40 0.43
CA SER A 82 14.27 -0.35 -0.41
C SER A 82 13.96 -0.04 -1.88
N VAL A 83 12.83 -0.55 -2.41
CA VAL A 83 12.37 -0.31 -3.79
C VAL A 83 11.75 1.07 -3.95
N VAL A 84 11.19 1.65 -2.89
CA VAL A 84 10.69 3.02 -2.96
C VAL A 84 11.84 4.02 -2.83
N PHE A 85 12.78 3.74 -1.93
CA PHE A 85 13.84 4.68 -1.58
C PHE A 85 14.99 4.71 -2.60
N ASP A 86 15.09 3.70 -3.47
CA ASP A 86 15.97 3.74 -4.65
C ASP A 86 15.43 4.63 -5.79
N GLY A 87 14.21 5.17 -5.66
CA GLY A 87 13.60 6.09 -6.61
C GLY A 87 13.08 5.46 -7.90
N THR A 88 13.08 4.12 -8.01
CA THR A 88 12.62 3.41 -9.22
C THR A 88 11.11 3.45 -9.39
N ILE A 89 10.36 3.61 -8.30
CA ILE A 89 8.90 3.69 -8.28
C ILE A 89 8.48 4.95 -7.51
N ALA A 90 7.58 5.74 -8.09
CA ALA A 90 7.02 6.90 -7.43
C ALA A 90 6.14 6.45 -6.24
N ALA A 91 6.41 7.00 -5.06
CA ALA A 91 5.60 6.72 -3.89
C ALA A 91 4.19 7.31 -4.05
N THR A 92 3.18 6.58 -3.60
CA THR A 92 1.79 7.03 -3.55
C THR A 92 1.33 7.21 -2.11
N PRO A 93 0.32 8.06 -1.83
CA PRO A 93 -0.27 8.16 -0.50
C PRO A 93 -0.88 6.85 0.02
N ALA A 94 -1.14 5.88 -0.86
CA ALA A 94 -1.65 4.56 -0.51
C ALA A 94 -0.53 3.59 -0.10
N ASP A 95 0.74 3.92 -0.29
CA ASP A 95 1.83 3.02 0.07
C ASP A 95 1.94 2.90 1.59
N MET A 96 2.14 1.67 2.08
CA MET A 96 2.20 1.36 3.52
C MET A 96 3.18 2.26 4.26
N HIS A 97 4.37 2.50 3.70
CA HIS A 97 5.38 3.33 4.33
C HIS A 97 4.97 4.82 4.44
N GLU A 98 4.18 5.35 3.49
CA GLU A 98 3.61 6.70 3.58
C GLU A 98 2.43 6.76 4.55
N ILE A 99 1.61 5.70 4.60
CA ILE A 99 0.53 5.57 5.58
C ILE A 99 1.11 5.52 7.00
N LEU A 100 2.14 4.70 7.25
CA LEU A 100 2.81 4.60 8.56
C LEU A 100 3.40 5.94 9.00
N LYS A 101 4.03 6.69 8.08
CA LYS A 101 4.51 8.05 8.39
C LYS A 101 3.38 8.99 8.78
N ARG A 102 2.17 8.83 8.24
CA ARG A 102 1.03 9.74 8.49
C ARG A 102 0.06 9.21 9.54
N LEU A 103 0.25 7.98 10.02
CA LEU A 103 -0.61 7.28 10.98
C LEU A 103 -0.95 8.14 12.22
N PRO A 104 0.02 8.78 12.91
CA PRO A 104 -0.31 9.59 14.10
C PRO A 104 -0.94 10.94 13.74
N ASP A 105 -0.92 11.38 12.48
CA ASP A 105 -1.61 12.60 12.03
C ASP A 105 -3.05 12.29 11.59
N LEU A 106 -3.24 11.17 10.88
CA LEU A 106 -4.53 10.76 10.32
C LEU A 106 -5.46 10.18 11.37
N TYR A 107 -4.91 9.54 12.41
CA TYR A 107 -5.66 8.70 13.33
C TYR A 107 -5.31 8.93 14.80
N ARG A 108 -4.75 10.09 15.16
CA ARG A 108 -4.39 10.44 16.54
C ARG A 108 -5.45 10.06 17.57
N ASP A 109 -6.70 10.43 17.31
CA ASP A 109 -7.83 10.23 18.22
C ASP A 109 -8.24 8.75 18.37
N LYS A 110 -7.68 7.85 17.56
CA LYS A 110 -7.94 6.40 17.58
C LYS A 110 -6.75 5.61 18.11
N LEU A 111 -5.66 6.27 18.48
CA LEU A 111 -4.43 5.63 18.91
C LEU A 111 -4.18 5.90 20.40
N GLU A 112 -3.72 4.88 21.11
CA GLU A 112 -3.25 5.03 22.49
C GLU A 112 -1.92 5.81 22.52
N GLU A 113 -1.62 6.50 23.62
CA GLU A 113 -0.40 7.30 23.78
C GLU A 113 0.87 6.49 23.50
N LYS A 114 0.93 5.25 24.00
CA LYS A 114 2.05 4.34 23.72
C LYS A 114 2.23 4.06 22.21
N VAL A 115 1.13 3.93 21.47
CA VAL A 115 1.17 3.67 20.02
C VAL A 115 1.60 4.92 19.26
N LEU A 116 1.28 6.12 19.78
CA LEU A 116 1.78 7.37 19.21
C LEU A 116 3.31 7.46 19.32
N ASP A 117 3.89 7.05 20.46
CA ASP A 117 5.35 7.02 20.62
C ASP A 117 6.00 6.04 19.61
N GLU A 118 5.43 4.85 19.44
CA GLU A 118 5.85 3.87 18.43
C GLU A 118 5.75 4.45 17.01
N CYS A 119 4.67 5.19 16.70
CA CYS A 119 4.49 5.86 15.41
C CYS A 119 5.60 6.89 15.15
N GLU A 120 5.95 7.73 16.13
CA GLU A 120 6.99 8.75 15.95
C GLU A 120 8.39 8.13 15.80
N ARG A 121 8.71 7.07 16.56
CA ARG A 121 9.96 6.31 16.35
C ARG A 121 10.04 5.70 14.96
N SER A 122 8.96 5.03 14.54
CA SER A 122 8.81 4.44 13.22
C SER A 122 8.93 5.48 12.09
N ARG A 123 8.31 6.65 12.26
CA ARG A 123 8.41 7.79 11.32
C ARG A 123 9.84 8.30 11.21
N TYR A 124 10.50 8.52 12.35
CA TYR A 124 11.89 8.97 12.40
C TYR A 124 12.83 7.98 11.69
N GLY A 125 12.70 6.68 12.01
CA GLY A 125 13.50 5.61 11.39
C GLY A 125 13.36 5.59 9.86
N ARG A 126 12.14 5.75 9.33
CA ARG A 126 11.89 5.81 7.87
C ARG A 126 12.49 7.04 7.19
N ILE A 127 12.47 8.19 7.86
CA ILE A 127 13.09 9.42 7.33
C ILE A 127 14.61 9.23 7.26
N MET A 128 15.21 8.70 8.32
CA MET A 128 16.64 8.38 8.38
C MET A 128 17.04 7.34 7.33
N PHE A 129 16.27 6.25 7.22
CA PHE A 129 16.54 5.19 6.24
C PHE A 129 16.47 5.71 4.80
N LYS A 130 15.47 6.54 4.48
CA LYS A 130 15.35 7.19 3.17
C LYS A 130 16.55 8.10 2.89
N ALA A 131 16.94 8.95 3.83
CA ALA A 131 18.09 9.83 3.68
C ALA A 131 19.38 9.03 3.44
N HIS A 132 19.58 7.94 4.19
CA HIS A 132 20.73 7.06 4.02
C HIS A 132 20.75 6.37 2.65
N MET A 133 19.61 5.83 2.19
CA MET A 133 19.51 5.20 0.87
C MET A 133 19.78 6.18 -0.28
N GLN A 134 19.34 7.43 -0.15
CA GLN A 134 19.60 8.49 -1.13
C GLN A 134 21.06 8.97 -1.13
N ASN A 135 21.73 8.91 0.03
CA ASN A 135 23.14 9.30 0.17
C ASN A 135 24.12 8.13 0.04
N ARG A 136 23.65 6.92 -0.30
CA ARG A 136 24.49 5.72 -0.37
C ARG A 136 25.63 5.84 -1.38
N GLU A 137 25.47 6.65 -2.42
CA GLU A 137 26.53 6.97 -3.40
C GLU A 137 27.69 7.76 -2.77
N ARG A 138 27.47 8.44 -1.64
CA ARG A 138 28.48 9.22 -0.91
C ARG A 138 29.31 8.40 0.09
N GLN A 139 29.04 7.10 0.23
CA GLN A 139 29.69 6.20 1.21
C GLN A 139 29.54 6.65 2.67
N GLU A 140 28.52 7.45 2.99
CA GLU A 140 28.20 7.81 4.36
C GLU A 140 27.54 6.63 5.07
N PHE A 141 28.29 5.96 5.94
CA PHE A 141 27.78 4.88 6.78
C PHE A 141 26.98 5.44 7.96
N LEU A 142 25.92 4.73 8.35
CA LEU A 142 25.23 5.01 9.60
C LEU A 142 26.18 4.78 10.79
N THR A 143 26.10 5.67 11.78
CA THR A 143 26.72 5.49 13.09
C THR A 143 26.10 4.29 13.83
N GLU A 144 26.77 3.80 14.87
CA GLU A 144 26.24 2.70 15.70
C GLU A 144 24.90 3.08 16.33
N GLN A 145 24.78 4.30 16.86
CA GLN A 145 23.53 4.81 17.42
C GLN A 145 22.40 4.84 16.38
N GLU A 146 22.66 5.37 15.18
CA GLU A 146 21.65 5.41 14.12
C GLU A 146 21.20 4.00 13.68
N ARG A 147 22.11 3.02 13.72
CA ARG A 147 21.76 1.62 13.45
C ARG A 147 20.88 1.03 14.54
N GLU A 148 21.18 1.29 15.80
CA GLU A 148 20.35 0.87 16.93
C GLU A 148 18.96 1.51 16.86
N ASP A 149 18.89 2.83 16.60
CA ASP A 149 17.64 3.56 16.46
C ASP A 149 16.79 3.01 15.31
N LEU A 150 17.42 2.64 14.18
CA LEU A 150 16.74 2.04 13.04
C LEU A 150 16.24 0.63 13.34
N VAL A 151 16.99 -0.18 14.07
CA VAL A 151 16.53 -1.51 14.52
C VAL A 151 15.34 -1.39 15.47
N LEU A 152 15.37 -0.42 16.39
CA LEU A 152 14.24 -0.14 17.28
C LEU A 152 13.01 0.31 16.50
N ALA A 153 13.18 1.22 15.54
CA ALA A 153 12.09 1.68 14.67
C ALA A 153 11.48 0.54 13.85
N GLU A 154 12.30 -0.39 13.34
CA GLU A 154 11.83 -1.58 12.61
C GLU A 154 11.09 -2.58 13.50
N SER A 155 11.47 -2.70 14.78
CA SER A 155 10.78 -3.60 15.72
C SER A 155 9.32 -3.23 15.99
N ASP A 156 8.96 -1.96 15.82
CA ASP A 156 7.59 -1.45 16.01
C ASP A 156 6.70 -1.70 14.78
N VAL A 157 7.28 -1.92 13.59
CA VAL A 157 6.57 -1.96 12.30
C VAL A 157 5.46 -3.01 12.24
N PRO A 158 5.67 -4.28 12.68
CA PRO A 158 4.61 -5.29 12.62
C PRO A 158 3.35 -4.86 13.38
N HIS A 159 3.53 -4.32 14.59
CA HIS A 159 2.41 -3.84 15.41
C HIS A 159 1.71 -2.64 14.76
N LEU A 160 2.46 -1.71 14.17
CA LEU A 160 1.88 -0.57 13.48
C LEU A 160 1.13 -0.96 12.20
N ILE A 161 1.60 -1.98 11.47
CA ILE A 161 0.88 -2.55 10.32
C ILE A 161 -0.46 -3.12 10.77
N ASP A 162 -0.49 -3.87 11.88
CA ASP A 162 -1.74 -4.40 12.43
C ASP A 162 -2.72 -3.26 12.77
N LYS A 163 -2.22 -2.16 13.34
CA LYS A 163 -3.03 -0.96 13.63
C LYS A 163 -3.56 -0.27 12.38
N VAL A 164 -2.75 -0.16 11.33
CA VAL A 164 -3.21 0.36 10.03
C VAL A 164 -4.33 -0.52 9.49
N VAL A 165 -4.17 -1.84 9.51
CA VAL A 165 -5.18 -2.77 9.02
C VAL A 165 -6.47 -2.68 9.83
N GLU A 166 -6.35 -2.63 11.16
CA GLU A 166 -7.46 -2.47 12.09
C GLU A 166 -8.25 -1.20 11.78
N ILE A 167 -7.58 -0.05 11.74
CA ILE A 167 -8.22 1.25 11.58
C ILE A 167 -8.84 1.44 10.18
N MET A 168 -8.15 0.98 9.13
CA MET A 168 -8.56 1.21 7.74
C MET A 168 -9.59 0.19 7.23
N PHE A 169 -9.50 -1.07 7.64
CA PHE A 169 -10.27 -2.17 7.02
C PHE A 169 -11.13 -2.96 8.00
N LEU A 170 -10.92 -2.79 9.30
CA LEU A 170 -11.68 -3.42 10.36
C LEU A 170 -12.40 -2.33 11.17
N LYS A 171 -13.35 -1.61 10.54
CA LYS A 171 -14.33 -0.87 11.35
C LYS A 171 -14.99 -1.85 12.31
N ILE A 172 -14.75 -1.64 13.61
CA ILE A 172 -15.50 -2.21 14.72
C ILE A 172 -16.96 -1.90 14.44
N SER A 173 -17.71 -2.91 14.01
CA SER A 173 -19.16 -2.89 13.86
C SER A 173 -19.82 -2.83 15.23
#